data_AF-A0A9W9DYG0-F1
#
_entry.id   AF-A0A9W9DYG0-F1
#
_cell.length_a   1.000
_cell.length_b   1.000
_cell.length_c   1.000
_cell.angle_alpha   90.00
_cell.angle_beta   90.00
_cell.angle_gamma   90.00
#
_symmetry.space_group_name_H-M   'P 1'
#
loop_
_entity.id
_entity.type
_entity.pdbx_description
1 polymer ?
#
loop_
_entity_poly.entity_id
_entity_poly.type
_entity_poly.pdbx_seq_one_letter_code
_entity_poly.pdbx_strand_id
1 'polypeptide(L)'
;MASSQPPPRPISSTLLLALVPIASWFIVRPFLDPIPSLPALYTSIGFSIFTFMATLYLVPALGPTFVKAHLSGRDLLKVYATQIPESLGLVCASVYILALILFIPFAFSDSLTIRSTRTPEGIFVSEFPHSRLSVYLSSLLSLLIATILGFLDDVFDIRWRHKLPIPIIASIPLLMVYYAERGNTHIVVPLPLRFLLGSLLNLGPLYYLYMSLLSTFATNSINILAGINGSEVSQALIIAISVILNDLLYLPWPIGFHLPVHLLGSNAEVEFGGVWSAGMAYGSKELVERHLFSLYFMLPLVAVCSGFMYHNWYPARVFPGDTLCYVTGMAFAVVGIQAHFSKTLLLFFLPQIFNFVLSCPQLFGLVPCPRHRVPRFDADTNLLHPSKAIFMKPPSKLAATVLRILSIFKLVVLTVHPSGVILETTNLTILNFFLVRLGPMNEKRLVQVLMCCQIGGSVLAFSVRYGLAGLVYDGDRR
;
A
#
# COMPACT_ATOMS: atom_id res chain seq x y z
N MET A 1 30.06 -20.29 17.22
CA MET A 1 30.01 -20.17 15.75
C MET A 1 29.57 -18.76 15.42
N ALA A 2 30.43 -17.93 14.82
CA ALA A 2 30.06 -16.57 14.42
C ALA A 2 28.94 -16.66 13.39
N SER A 3 27.72 -16.26 13.78
CA SER A 3 26.57 -16.23 12.88
C SER A 3 26.82 -15.17 11.81
N SER A 4 27.30 -15.56 10.64
CA SER A 4 27.42 -14.69 9.48
C SER A 4 26.04 -14.44 8.86
N GLN A 5 25.93 -13.37 8.08
CA GLN A 5 24.74 -13.06 7.30
C GLN A 5 24.33 -14.28 6.45
N PRO A 6 23.03 -14.62 6.36
CA PRO A 6 22.59 -15.68 5.48
C PRO A 6 22.96 -15.34 4.02
N PRO A 7 23.45 -16.31 3.23
CA PRO A 7 23.82 -16.06 1.85
C PRO A 7 22.61 -15.56 1.03
N PRO A 8 22.87 -14.93 -0.13
CA PRO A 8 21.81 -14.59 -1.09
C PRO A 8 20.94 -15.82 -1.37
N ARG A 9 19.63 -15.60 -1.51
CA ARG A 9 18.73 -16.70 -1.78
C ARG A 9 18.97 -17.25 -3.18
N PRO A 10 18.96 -18.58 -3.36
CA PRO A 10 19.13 -19.16 -4.69
C PRO A 10 17.97 -18.72 -5.59
N ILE A 11 18.28 -18.40 -6.83
CA ILE A 11 17.27 -18.09 -7.85
C ILE A 11 17.25 -19.27 -8.81
N SER A 12 16.07 -19.86 -9.00
CA SER A 12 15.91 -20.98 -9.92
C SER A 12 16.00 -20.48 -11.37
N SER A 13 17.06 -20.87 -12.07
CA SER A 13 17.21 -20.56 -13.50
C SER A 13 16.08 -21.17 -14.33
N THR A 14 15.54 -22.33 -13.93
CA THR A 14 14.40 -22.96 -14.61
C THR A 14 13.13 -22.13 -14.45
N LEU A 15 12.88 -21.55 -13.26
CA LEU A 15 11.75 -20.65 -13.05
C LEU A 15 11.88 -19.40 -13.93
N LEU A 16 13.06 -18.78 -13.95
CA LEU A 16 13.29 -17.59 -14.80
C LEU A 16 13.08 -17.93 -16.29
N LEU A 17 13.69 -19.00 -16.78
CA LEU A 17 13.56 -19.42 -18.18
C LEU A 17 12.11 -19.77 -18.55
N ALA A 18 11.33 -20.35 -17.63
CA ALA A 18 9.93 -20.66 -17.86
C ALA A 18 9.02 -19.42 -17.87
N LEU A 19 9.34 -18.40 -17.07
CA LEU A 19 8.52 -17.17 -16.99
C LEU A 19 8.68 -16.25 -18.21
N VAL A 20 9.84 -16.26 -18.89
CA VAL A 20 10.08 -15.45 -20.10
C VAL A 20 9.05 -15.72 -21.21
N PRO A 21 8.84 -16.96 -21.70
CA PRO A 21 7.87 -17.21 -22.76
C PRO A 21 6.43 -16.91 -22.32
N ILE A 22 6.10 -17.11 -21.04
CA ILE A 22 4.78 -16.79 -20.49
C ILE A 22 4.56 -15.27 -20.51
N ALA A 23 5.52 -14.49 -20.03
CA ALA A 23 5.46 -13.04 -20.03
C ALA A 23 5.35 -12.48 -21.46
N SER A 24 6.19 -12.97 -22.37
CA SER A 24 6.17 -12.60 -23.79
C SER A 24 4.83 -12.95 -24.44
N TRP A 25 4.25 -14.11 -24.14
CA TRP A 25 2.93 -14.48 -24.64
C TRP A 25 1.85 -13.48 -24.22
N PHE A 26 1.83 -13.07 -22.95
CA PHE A 26 0.86 -12.07 -22.46
C PHE A 26 1.01 -10.71 -23.14
N ILE A 27 2.22 -10.29 -23.51
CA ILE A 27 2.47 -9.04 -24.25
C ILE A 27 2.07 -9.16 -25.71
N VAL A 28 2.33 -10.31 -26.35
CA VAL A 28 2.04 -10.52 -27.78
C VAL A 28 0.56 -10.84 -28.02
N ARG A 29 -0.11 -11.51 -27.07
CA ARG A 29 -1.50 -12.00 -27.22
C ARG A 29 -2.49 -10.92 -27.69
N PRO A 30 -2.45 -9.67 -27.23
CA PRO A 30 -3.34 -8.60 -27.70
C PRO A 30 -3.22 -8.25 -29.18
N PHE A 31 -2.12 -8.62 -29.84
CA PHE A 31 -1.88 -8.37 -31.26
C PHE A 31 -2.28 -9.56 -32.15
N LEU A 32 -2.82 -10.64 -31.56
CA LEU A 32 -3.23 -11.84 -32.28
C LEU A 32 -4.75 -11.95 -32.34
N ASP A 33 -5.29 -12.30 -33.51
CA ASP A 33 -6.71 -12.54 -33.69
C ASP A 33 -7.15 -13.90 -33.12
N PRO A 34 -8.30 -13.97 -32.41
CA PRO A 34 -9.19 -12.85 -32.05
C PRO A 34 -8.64 -12.02 -30.89
N ILE A 35 -8.76 -10.69 -30.95
CA ILE A 35 -8.31 -9.75 -29.90
C ILE A 35 -9.04 -10.05 -28.57
N PRO A 36 -8.34 -10.13 -27.42
CA PRO A 36 -8.98 -10.35 -26.12
C PRO A 36 -9.83 -9.14 -25.69
N SER A 37 -10.80 -9.35 -24.79
CA SER A 37 -11.72 -8.29 -24.33
C SER A 37 -11.04 -7.11 -23.63
N LEU A 38 -9.92 -7.36 -22.94
CA LEU A 38 -9.16 -6.37 -22.17
C LEU A 38 -7.68 -6.40 -22.59
N PRO A 39 -7.32 -5.94 -23.80
CA PRO A 39 -5.98 -6.13 -24.38
C PRO A 39 -4.86 -5.55 -23.50
N ALA A 40 -5.03 -4.32 -23.00
CA ALA A 40 -4.04 -3.68 -22.14
C ALA A 40 -3.84 -4.42 -20.80
N LEU A 41 -4.87 -5.08 -20.25
CA LEU A 41 -4.74 -5.88 -19.02
C LEU A 41 -3.84 -7.10 -19.24
N TYR A 42 -3.98 -7.79 -20.38
CA TYR A 42 -3.10 -8.92 -20.74
C TYR A 42 -1.65 -8.46 -20.82
N THR A 43 -1.38 -7.35 -21.52
CA THR A 43 -0.03 -6.80 -21.59
C THR A 43 0.49 -6.41 -20.22
N SER A 44 -0.33 -5.80 -19.35
CA SER A 44 0.06 -5.44 -17.98
C SER A 44 0.47 -6.67 -17.15
N ILE A 45 -0.20 -7.81 -17.32
CA ILE A 45 0.20 -9.09 -16.71
C ILE A 45 1.60 -9.52 -17.19
N GLY A 46 1.84 -9.46 -18.51
CA GLY A 46 3.15 -9.81 -19.09
C GLY A 46 4.27 -8.91 -18.56
N PHE A 47 4.04 -7.59 -18.53
CA PHE A 47 4.97 -6.63 -17.92
C PHE A 47 5.22 -6.92 -16.44
N SER A 48 4.16 -7.25 -15.69
CA SER A 48 4.28 -7.60 -14.27
C SER A 48 5.15 -8.84 -14.04
N ILE A 49 5.09 -9.86 -14.90
CA ILE A 49 5.96 -11.03 -14.81
C ILE A 49 7.43 -10.63 -15.05
N PHE A 50 7.71 -9.81 -16.06
CA PHE A 50 9.07 -9.28 -16.29
C PHE A 50 9.56 -8.41 -15.13
N THR A 51 8.70 -7.58 -14.57
CA THR A 51 8.97 -6.77 -13.38
C THR A 51 9.34 -7.64 -12.18
N PHE A 52 8.59 -8.72 -11.92
CA PHE A 52 8.90 -9.68 -10.84
C PHE A 52 10.29 -10.32 -11.04
N MET A 53 10.57 -10.79 -12.26
CA MET A 53 11.86 -11.38 -12.60
C MET A 53 13.02 -10.38 -12.45
N ALA A 54 12.84 -9.15 -12.94
CA ALA A 54 13.82 -8.08 -12.85
C ALA A 54 14.12 -7.75 -11.39
N THR A 55 13.10 -7.63 -10.53
CA THR A 55 13.30 -7.40 -9.09
C THR A 55 14.00 -8.58 -8.42
N LEU A 56 13.63 -9.83 -8.73
CA LEU A 56 14.29 -11.02 -8.18
C LEU A 56 15.79 -11.04 -8.48
N TYR A 57 16.19 -10.62 -9.68
CA TYR A 57 17.59 -10.62 -10.11
C TYR A 57 18.38 -9.37 -9.67
N LEU A 58 17.82 -8.17 -9.87
CA LEU A 58 18.55 -6.91 -9.67
C LEU A 58 18.77 -6.58 -8.19
N VAL A 59 17.84 -6.93 -7.30
CA VAL A 59 17.96 -6.67 -5.85
C VAL A 59 19.24 -7.27 -5.26
N PRO A 60 19.52 -8.58 -5.40
CA PRO A 60 20.77 -9.16 -4.88
C PRO A 60 22.00 -8.72 -5.70
N ALA A 61 21.85 -8.48 -7.02
CA ALA A 61 22.96 -8.06 -7.87
C ALA A 61 23.49 -6.66 -7.52
N LEU A 62 22.61 -5.73 -7.14
CA LEU A 62 22.96 -4.35 -6.79
C LEU A 62 23.25 -4.16 -5.31
N GLY A 63 22.85 -5.10 -4.43
CA GLY A 63 23.11 -5.04 -2.99
C GLY A 63 24.56 -4.68 -2.61
N PRO A 64 25.60 -5.33 -3.17
CA PRO A 64 27.00 -4.99 -2.88
C PRO A 64 27.38 -3.54 -3.24
N THR A 65 26.76 -2.95 -4.27
CA THR A 65 27.00 -1.56 -4.66
C THR A 65 26.44 -0.59 -3.63
N PHE A 66 25.27 -0.88 -3.05
CA PHE A 66 24.68 -0.07 -1.99
C PHE A 66 25.52 -0.13 -0.71
N VAL A 67 26.04 -1.30 -0.36
CA VAL A 67 27.00 -1.44 0.76
C VAL A 67 28.26 -0.61 0.52
N LYS A 68 28.82 -0.61 -0.71
CA LYS A 68 29.97 0.22 -1.08
C LYS A 68 29.66 1.73 -1.00
N ALA A 69 28.42 2.12 -1.25
CA ALA A 69 27.94 3.49 -1.14
C ALA A 69 27.55 3.89 0.30
N HIS A 70 27.84 3.04 1.30
CA HIS A 70 27.43 3.23 2.70
C HIS A 70 25.92 3.27 2.95
N LEU A 71 25.12 2.77 2.02
CA LEU A 71 23.68 2.54 2.17
C LEU A 71 23.47 1.12 2.72
N SER A 72 23.74 0.95 4.01
CA SER A 72 23.61 -0.33 4.70
C SER A 72 23.31 -0.15 6.17
N GLY A 73 22.51 -1.06 6.73
CA GLY A 73 22.11 -1.07 8.12
C GLY A 73 22.38 -2.41 8.82
N ARG A 74 22.44 -2.38 10.15
CA ARG A 74 22.49 -3.61 10.96
C ARG A 74 21.07 -4.06 11.29
N ASP A 75 20.84 -5.38 11.28
CA ASP A 75 19.61 -5.95 11.80
C ASP A 75 19.60 -5.82 13.33
N LEU A 76 18.80 -4.88 13.85
CA LEU A 76 18.73 -4.56 15.28
C LEU A 76 18.17 -5.72 16.13
N LEU A 77 17.54 -6.72 15.49
CA LEU A 77 16.85 -7.83 16.14
C LEU A 77 17.60 -9.15 15.97
N LYS A 78 18.93 -9.08 15.74
CA LYS A 78 19.82 -10.21 15.55
C LYS A 78 21.12 -10.01 16.32
N VAL A 79 21.78 -11.12 16.67
CA VAL A 79 23.09 -11.10 17.35
C VAL A 79 24.25 -10.75 16.41
N TYR A 80 24.07 -10.93 15.10
CA TYR A 80 25.13 -10.64 14.13
C TYR A 80 25.21 -9.16 13.80
N ALA A 81 26.43 -8.65 13.64
CA ALA A 81 26.70 -7.25 13.33
C ALA A 81 26.98 -7.01 11.84
N THR A 82 26.70 -7.98 10.98
CA THR A 82 26.90 -7.87 9.53
C THR A 82 26.01 -6.78 8.94
N GLN A 83 26.58 -5.95 8.07
CA GLN A 83 25.86 -4.89 7.37
C GLN A 83 25.00 -5.50 6.27
N ILE A 84 23.73 -5.12 6.24
CA ILE A 84 22.75 -5.52 5.23
C ILE A 84 22.50 -4.31 4.31
N PRO A 85 22.52 -4.48 2.98
CA PRO A 85 22.22 -3.38 2.07
C PRO A 85 20.83 -2.78 2.34
N GLU A 86 20.78 -1.45 2.43
CA GLU A 86 19.59 -0.67 2.74
C GLU A 86 19.16 0.18 1.53
N SER A 87 17.94 0.70 1.54
CA SER A 87 17.37 1.48 0.43
C SER A 87 17.24 0.73 -0.90
N LEU A 88 17.17 -0.61 -0.86
CA LEU A 88 16.92 -1.44 -2.05
C LEU A 88 15.49 -1.27 -2.58
N GLY A 89 14.63 -0.56 -1.84
CA GLY A 89 13.39 0.03 -2.33
C GLY A 89 13.60 0.94 -3.55
N LEU A 90 14.76 1.57 -3.71
CA LEU A 90 15.08 2.36 -4.91
C LEU A 90 15.12 1.50 -6.18
N VAL A 91 15.75 0.32 -6.10
CA VAL A 91 15.80 -0.63 -7.23
C VAL A 91 14.39 -1.08 -7.59
N CYS A 92 13.60 -1.42 -6.57
CA CYS A 92 12.20 -1.80 -6.70
C CYS A 92 11.36 -0.70 -7.39
N ALA A 93 11.47 0.53 -6.91
CA ALA A 93 10.78 1.68 -7.47
C ALA A 93 11.21 1.97 -8.91
N SER A 94 12.49 1.81 -9.23
CA SER A 94 13.03 2.03 -10.57
C SER A 94 12.48 1.02 -11.57
N VAL A 95 12.47 -0.27 -11.21
CA VAL A 95 11.87 -1.33 -12.04
C VAL A 95 10.37 -1.12 -12.21
N TYR A 96 9.67 -0.76 -11.12
CA TYR A 96 8.23 -0.48 -11.14
C TYR A 96 7.88 0.68 -12.09
N ILE A 97 8.53 1.84 -11.91
CA ILE A 97 8.25 3.03 -12.70
C ILE A 97 8.66 2.83 -14.17
N LEU A 98 9.80 2.17 -14.42
CA LEU A 98 10.22 1.86 -15.79
C LEU A 98 9.19 0.97 -16.50
N ALA A 99 8.66 -0.05 -15.81
CA ALA A 99 7.61 -0.90 -16.36
C ALA A 99 6.35 -0.08 -16.71
N LEU A 100 5.93 0.83 -15.83
CA LEU A 100 4.79 1.71 -16.09
C LEU A 100 5.02 2.68 -17.25
N ILE A 101 6.24 3.21 -17.42
CA ILE A 101 6.61 4.07 -18.56
C ILE A 101 6.55 3.28 -19.86
N LEU A 102 7.18 2.10 -19.89
CA LEU A 102 7.20 1.23 -21.07
C LEU A 102 5.81 0.67 -21.41
N PHE A 103 4.89 0.62 -20.44
CA PHE A 103 3.51 0.18 -20.64
C PHE A 103 2.61 1.25 -21.31
N ILE A 104 3.00 2.54 -21.31
CA ILE A 104 2.18 3.64 -21.85
C ILE A 104 1.64 3.35 -23.27
N PRO A 105 2.44 2.93 -24.26
CA PRO A 105 1.94 2.69 -25.62
C PRO A 105 0.87 1.60 -25.69
N PHE A 106 0.94 0.62 -24.78
CA PHE A 106 -0.02 -0.49 -24.70
C PHE A 106 -1.30 -0.11 -23.97
N ALA A 107 -1.21 0.73 -22.93
CA ALA A 107 -2.37 1.25 -22.24
C ALA A 107 -3.31 2.07 -23.15
N PHE A 108 -2.75 2.68 -24.20
CA PHE A 108 -3.46 3.53 -25.17
C PHE A 108 -3.49 2.93 -26.59
N SER A 109 -3.19 1.63 -26.75
CA SER A 109 -3.06 0.98 -28.05
C SER A 109 -4.32 1.06 -28.90
N ASP A 110 -5.51 0.94 -28.29
CA ASP A 110 -6.77 0.97 -29.03
C ASP A 110 -6.94 2.30 -29.78
N SER A 111 -6.54 3.42 -29.16
CA SER A 111 -6.58 4.74 -29.77
C SER A 111 -5.52 4.94 -30.85
N LEU A 112 -4.39 4.22 -30.76
CA LEU A 112 -3.29 4.28 -31.75
C LEU A 112 -3.61 3.42 -32.99
N THR A 113 -4.18 2.23 -32.80
CA THR A 113 -4.50 1.28 -33.88
C THR A 113 -5.70 1.74 -34.71
N ILE A 114 -6.71 2.38 -34.08
CA ILE A 114 -7.90 2.93 -34.78
C ILE A 114 -7.50 4.04 -35.77
N ARG A 115 -6.44 4.80 -35.52
CA ARG A 115 -5.93 5.82 -36.46
C ARG A 115 -5.31 5.22 -37.73
N SER A 116 -4.82 3.98 -37.68
CA SER A 116 -4.07 3.37 -38.80
C SER A 116 -4.97 2.62 -39.79
N THR A 117 -6.20 2.25 -39.39
CA THR A 117 -6.98 1.21 -40.08
C THR A 117 -8.29 1.67 -40.73
N ARG A 118 -8.73 2.93 -40.57
CA ARG A 118 -10.00 3.40 -41.15
C ARG A 118 -9.79 4.46 -42.24
N THR A 119 -10.23 4.13 -43.47
CA THR A 119 -10.81 5.14 -44.36
C THR A 119 -11.99 5.78 -43.61
N PRO A 120 -12.16 7.12 -43.64
CA PRO A 120 -13.17 7.81 -42.86
C PRO A 120 -14.58 7.55 -43.44
N GLU A 121 -15.15 6.38 -43.18
CA GLU A 121 -16.52 6.01 -43.60
C GLU A 121 -17.58 6.37 -42.55
N GLY A 122 -17.26 7.27 -41.60
CA GLY A 122 -18.21 7.71 -40.58
C GLY A 122 -17.91 9.09 -40.01
N ILE A 123 -18.94 9.70 -39.39
CA ILE A 123 -18.92 11.05 -38.79
C ILE A 123 -18.15 11.06 -37.44
N PHE A 124 -17.84 9.89 -36.87
CA PHE A 124 -17.15 9.78 -35.59
C PHE A 124 -15.63 9.79 -35.75
N VAL A 125 -15.00 10.93 -35.46
CA VAL A 125 -13.55 11.03 -35.27
C VAL A 125 -13.23 10.50 -33.87
N SER A 126 -12.54 9.37 -33.78
CA SER A 126 -12.00 8.87 -32.50
C SER A 126 -10.81 9.74 -32.11
N GLU A 127 -11.03 10.74 -31.26
CA GLU A 127 -9.96 11.55 -30.70
C GLU A 127 -9.09 10.75 -29.73
N PHE A 128 -7.81 11.13 -29.61
CA PHE A 128 -6.90 10.50 -28.67
C PHE A 128 -7.30 10.89 -27.23
N PRO A 129 -7.36 9.94 -26.27
CA PRO A 129 -7.84 10.20 -24.92
C PRO A 129 -6.82 10.96 -24.06
N HIS A 130 -6.67 12.25 -24.32
CA HIS A 130 -5.69 13.12 -23.64
C HIS A 130 -5.91 13.21 -22.12
N SER A 131 -7.15 13.18 -21.64
CA SER A 131 -7.47 13.21 -20.20
C SER A 131 -6.92 12.00 -19.46
N ARG A 132 -7.11 10.80 -20.01
CA ARG A 132 -6.60 9.54 -19.44
C ARG A 132 -5.07 9.51 -19.44
N LEU A 133 -4.44 10.00 -20.52
CA LEU A 133 -2.98 10.13 -20.56
C LEU A 133 -2.48 11.13 -19.51
N SER A 134 -3.16 12.27 -19.33
CA SER A 134 -2.84 13.26 -18.30
C SER A 134 -2.92 12.67 -16.88
N VAL A 135 -3.99 11.91 -16.59
CA VAL A 135 -4.16 11.16 -15.33
C VAL A 135 -3.03 10.15 -15.12
N TYR A 136 -2.64 9.40 -16.16
CA TYR A 136 -1.55 8.43 -16.08
C TYR A 136 -0.18 9.08 -15.87
N LEU A 137 0.14 10.13 -16.62
CA LEU A 137 1.42 10.84 -16.54
C LEU A 137 1.57 11.61 -15.22
N SER A 138 0.51 12.24 -14.70
CA SER A 138 0.55 12.90 -13.39
C SER A 138 0.76 11.90 -12.25
N SER A 139 0.13 10.72 -12.35
CA SER A 139 0.32 9.61 -11.43
C SER A 139 1.77 9.11 -11.42
N LEU A 140 2.37 8.94 -12.61
CA LEU A 140 3.79 8.62 -12.76
C LEU A 140 4.70 9.71 -12.17
N LEU A 141 4.40 10.98 -12.42
CA LEU A 141 5.17 12.10 -11.90
C LEU A 141 5.13 12.14 -10.37
N SER A 142 3.95 11.92 -9.76
CA SER A 142 3.80 11.78 -8.32
C SER A 142 4.61 10.62 -7.74
N LEU A 143 4.64 9.47 -8.42
CA LEU A 143 5.47 8.31 -8.03
C LEU A 143 6.97 8.60 -8.13
N LEU A 144 7.42 9.27 -9.19
CA LEU A 144 8.81 9.68 -9.37
C LEU A 144 9.25 10.63 -8.26
N ILE A 145 8.44 11.66 -7.96
CA ILE A 145 8.73 12.59 -6.88
C ILE A 145 8.74 11.86 -5.53
N ALA A 146 7.78 10.97 -5.25
CA ALA A 146 7.77 10.18 -4.02
C ALA A 146 9.01 9.27 -3.89
N THR A 147 9.45 8.65 -4.99
CA THR A 147 10.67 7.83 -5.05
C THR A 147 11.91 8.66 -4.70
N ILE A 148 12.05 9.83 -5.35
CA ILE A 148 13.17 10.74 -5.09
C ILE A 148 13.16 11.16 -3.63
N LEU A 149 12.03 11.61 -3.11
CA LEU A 149 11.92 12.09 -1.73
C LEU A 149 12.18 10.98 -0.70
N GLY A 150 11.68 9.76 -0.93
CA GLY A 150 11.98 8.63 -0.07
C GLY A 150 13.46 8.25 -0.08
N PHE A 151 14.12 8.32 -1.25
CA PHE A 151 15.56 8.09 -1.36
C PHE A 151 16.39 9.20 -0.71
N LEU A 152 15.97 10.47 -0.84
CA LEU A 152 16.61 11.57 -0.13
C LEU A 152 16.43 11.45 1.39
N ASP A 153 15.31 10.91 1.86
CA ASP A 153 15.08 10.61 3.28
C ASP A 153 16.06 9.54 3.79
N ASP A 154 16.23 8.47 3.01
CA ASP A 154 17.22 7.41 3.28
C ASP A 154 18.67 7.94 3.32
N VAL A 155 19.04 8.83 2.39
CA VAL A 155 20.42 9.36 2.29
C VAL A 155 20.71 10.43 3.35
N PHE A 156 19.76 11.32 3.62
CA PHE A 156 19.98 12.47 4.48
C PHE A 156 19.48 12.32 5.92
N ASP A 157 18.76 11.24 6.25
CA ASP A 157 18.13 11.02 7.56
C ASP A 157 17.32 12.26 7.99
N ILE A 158 16.33 12.62 7.16
CA ILE A 158 15.62 13.89 7.29
C ILE A 158 14.86 13.93 8.62
N ARG A 159 14.93 15.06 9.33
CA ARG A 159 14.22 15.24 10.61
C ARG A 159 12.71 15.10 10.42
N TRP A 160 12.04 14.45 11.39
CA TRP A 160 10.60 14.16 11.37
C TRP A 160 9.70 15.37 11.02
N ARG A 161 10.06 16.58 11.45
CA ARG A 161 9.31 17.83 11.15
C ARG A 161 9.21 18.14 9.66
N HIS A 162 10.17 17.66 8.87
CA HIS A 162 10.18 17.81 7.41
C HIS A 162 9.58 16.59 6.71
N LYS A 163 9.52 15.41 7.37
CA LYS A 163 8.89 14.20 6.81
C LYS A 163 7.38 14.34 6.56
N LEU A 164 6.69 15.20 7.34
CA LEU A 164 5.25 15.47 7.14
C LEU A 164 4.92 16.31 5.89
N PRO A 165 5.58 17.45 5.63
CA PRO A 165 5.29 18.26 4.43
C PRO A 165 5.84 17.68 3.12
N ILE A 166 6.85 16.81 3.17
CA ILE A 166 7.51 16.26 1.96
C ILE A 166 6.53 15.49 1.05
N PRO A 167 5.72 14.53 1.54
CA PRO A 167 4.74 13.81 0.72
C PRO A 167 3.63 14.70 0.12
N ILE A 168 3.35 15.87 0.70
CA ILE A 168 2.39 16.84 0.16
C ILE A 168 2.88 17.33 -1.20
N ILE A 169 4.19 17.61 -1.33
CA ILE A 169 4.79 18.06 -2.61
C ILE A 169 4.62 17.00 -3.69
N ALA A 170 4.83 15.73 -3.34
CA ALA A 170 4.67 14.62 -4.27
C ALA A 170 3.22 14.44 -4.76
N SER A 171 2.23 14.89 -3.99
CA SER A 171 0.81 14.84 -4.39
C SER A 171 0.38 15.98 -5.33
N ILE A 172 1.17 17.04 -5.50
CA ILE A 172 0.78 18.22 -6.30
C ILE A 172 0.38 17.87 -7.75
N PRO A 173 1.15 17.07 -8.51
CA PRO A 173 0.78 16.71 -9.89
C PRO A 173 -0.60 16.06 -9.97
N LEU A 174 -0.87 15.12 -9.06
CA LEU A 174 -2.14 14.42 -8.92
C LEU A 174 -3.30 15.41 -8.66
N LEU A 175 -3.12 16.32 -7.70
CA LEU A 175 -4.13 17.32 -7.35
C LEU A 175 -4.41 18.29 -8.51
N MET A 176 -3.38 18.69 -9.25
CA MET A 176 -3.53 19.60 -10.39
C MET A 176 -4.31 18.96 -11.54
N VAL A 177 -4.04 17.69 -11.85
CA VAL A 177 -4.81 16.99 -12.88
C VAL A 177 -6.25 16.72 -12.41
N TYR A 178 -6.45 16.36 -11.15
CA TYR A 178 -7.81 16.22 -10.60
C TYR A 178 -8.61 17.52 -10.74
N TYR A 179 -7.97 18.68 -10.51
CA TYR A 179 -8.58 19.98 -10.72
C TYR A 179 -8.86 20.28 -12.20
N ALA A 180 -7.87 20.05 -13.08
CA ALA A 180 -7.98 20.33 -14.51
C ALA A 180 -9.08 19.50 -15.19
N GLU A 181 -9.23 18.24 -14.79
CA GLU A 181 -10.27 17.31 -15.27
C GLU A 181 -11.64 17.55 -14.61
N ARG A 182 -11.80 18.63 -13.83
CA ARG A 182 -13.04 18.98 -13.11
C ARG A 182 -13.53 17.85 -12.20
N GLY A 183 -12.61 17.23 -11.46
CA GLY A 183 -12.90 16.16 -10.53
C GLY A 183 -13.94 16.54 -9.46
N ASN A 184 -14.80 15.58 -9.11
CA ASN A 184 -15.92 15.84 -8.21
C ASN A 184 -15.44 16.07 -6.76
N THR A 185 -15.85 17.18 -6.15
CA THR A 185 -15.55 17.49 -4.73
C THR A 185 -16.72 17.20 -3.79
N HIS A 186 -17.81 16.64 -4.29
CA HIS A 186 -18.96 16.22 -3.48
C HIS A 186 -18.68 14.85 -2.86
N ILE A 187 -18.93 14.74 -1.56
CA ILE A 187 -18.92 13.47 -0.85
C ILE A 187 -20.34 13.04 -0.53
N VAL A 188 -20.59 11.74 -0.67
CA VAL A 188 -21.82 11.11 -0.15
C VAL A 188 -21.71 11.01 1.36
N VAL A 189 -22.69 11.58 2.06
CA VAL A 189 -22.77 11.60 3.53
C VAL A 189 -23.44 10.31 4.04
N PRO A 190 -22.85 9.63 5.04
CA PRO A 190 -23.46 8.49 5.73
C PRO A 190 -24.84 8.81 6.30
N LEU A 191 -25.77 7.86 6.24
CA LEU A 191 -27.16 7.98 6.73
C LEU A 191 -27.28 8.64 8.11
N PRO A 192 -26.49 8.26 9.14
CA PRO A 192 -26.61 8.85 10.47
C PRO A 192 -26.26 10.35 10.54
N LEU A 193 -25.52 10.89 9.56
CA LEU A 193 -25.07 12.28 9.55
C LEU A 193 -25.88 13.18 8.60
N ARG A 194 -26.79 12.60 7.81
CA ARG A 194 -27.54 13.34 6.79
C ARG A 194 -28.50 14.37 7.36
N PHE A 195 -28.99 14.15 8.59
CA PHE A 195 -29.86 15.14 9.26
C PHE A 195 -29.16 16.49 9.47
N LEU A 196 -27.82 16.48 9.59
CA LEU A 196 -27.02 17.67 9.82
C LEU A 196 -26.41 18.22 8.52
N LEU A 197 -25.94 17.35 7.63
CA LEU A 197 -25.08 17.72 6.50
C LEU A 197 -25.74 17.52 5.12
N GLY A 198 -26.98 17.03 5.08
CA GLY A 198 -27.65 16.64 3.83
C GLY A 198 -27.12 15.33 3.24
N SER A 199 -27.60 14.95 2.05
CA SER A 199 -27.19 13.71 1.37
C SER A 199 -25.86 13.82 0.64
N LEU A 200 -25.55 15.02 0.13
CA LEU A 200 -24.33 15.36 -0.60
C LEU A 200 -23.73 16.62 0.01
N LEU A 201 -22.45 16.56 0.37
CA LEU A 201 -21.72 17.69 0.91
C LEU A 201 -20.60 18.08 -0.05
N ASN A 202 -20.59 19.32 -0.52
CA ASN A 202 -19.49 19.86 -1.32
C ASN A 202 -18.37 20.33 -0.38
N LEU A 203 -17.23 19.66 -0.42
CA LEU A 203 -16.06 20.02 0.39
C LEU A 203 -15.17 21.07 -0.27
N GLY A 204 -15.27 21.27 -1.58
CA GLY A 204 -14.44 22.21 -2.34
C GLY A 204 -12.94 22.05 -2.02
N PRO A 205 -12.23 23.11 -1.58
CA PRO A 205 -10.81 23.06 -1.21
C PRO A 205 -10.45 22.02 -0.14
N LEU A 206 -11.37 21.71 0.79
CA LEU A 206 -11.12 20.70 1.82
C LEU A 206 -10.98 19.29 1.23
N TYR A 207 -11.57 19.03 0.06
CA TYR A 207 -11.37 17.76 -0.65
C TYR A 207 -9.93 17.60 -1.16
N TYR A 208 -9.33 18.69 -1.65
CA TYR A 208 -7.92 18.70 -2.07
C TYR A 208 -6.97 18.52 -0.89
N LEU A 209 -7.27 19.15 0.25
CA LEU A 209 -6.54 18.92 1.48
C LEU A 209 -6.64 17.44 1.90
N TYR A 210 -7.84 16.85 1.84
CA TYR A 210 -8.03 15.43 2.10
C TYR A 210 -7.18 14.53 1.18
N MET A 211 -7.16 14.78 -0.13
CA MET A 211 -6.34 13.99 -1.07
C MET A 211 -4.84 14.09 -0.75
N SER A 212 -4.36 15.29 -0.43
CA SER A 212 -2.97 15.51 -0.01
C SER A 212 -2.63 14.79 1.31
N LEU A 213 -3.53 14.85 2.29
CA LEU A 213 -3.37 14.16 3.57
C LEU A 213 -3.47 12.65 3.42
N LEU A 214 -4.29 12.13 2.49
CA LEU A 214 -4.37 10.71 2.18
C LEU A 214 -3.03 10.18 1.65
N SER A 215 -2.40 10.91 0.73
CA SER A 215 -1.04 10.60 0.24
C SER A 215 -0.02 10.58 1.37
N THR A 216 0.01 11.66 2.17
CA THR A 216 0.91 11.78 3.33
C THR A 216 0.68 10.69 4.37
N PHE A 217 -0.57 10.32 4.60
CA PHE A 217 -0.93 9.23 5.51
C PHE A 217 -0.46 7.88 4.94
N ALA A 218 -0.71 7.58 3.67
CA ALA A 218 -0.36 6.30 3.07
C ALA A 218 1.16 6.02 3.13
N THR A 219 2.00 7.01 2.80
CA THR A 219 3.46 6.86 2.85
C THR A 219 3.98 6.69 4.28
N ASN A 220 3.55 7.58 5.20
CA ASN A 220 4.05 7.57 6.57
C ASN A 220 3.51 6.41 7.38
N SER A 221 2.28 5.98 7.15
CA SER A 221 1.63 4.92 7.94
C SER A 221 2.27 3.55 7.73
N ILE A 222 2.70 3.24 6.50
CA ILE A 222 3.53 2.07 6.19
C ILE A 222 4.90 2.23 6.85
N ASN A 223 5.50 3.42 6.75
CA ASN A 223 6.84 3.66 7.29
C ASN A 223 6.92 3.54 8.82
N ILE A 224 5.90 4.00 9.57
CA ILE A 224 5.88 3.84 11.03
C ILE A 224 5.48 2.43 11.48
N LEU A 225 4.99 1.59 10.56
CA LEU A 225 4.65 0.18 10.79
C LEU A 225 5.76 -0.72 10.23
N ALA A 226 6.97 -0.53 10.75
CA ALA A 226 8.20 -1.10 10.20
C ALA A 226 9.12 -1.67 11.30
N GLY A 227 10.24 -2.26 10.88
CA GLY A 227 11.35 -2.61 11.76
C GLY A 227 11.37 -4.07 12.25
N ILE A 228 10.61 -4.96 11.61
CA ILE A 228 10.86 -6.41 11.63
C ILE A 228 10.96 -6.93 10.19
N ASN A 229 11.78 -7.95 9.98
CA ASN A 229 12.09 -8.52 8.67
C ASN A 229 10.82 -8.94 7.91
N GLY A 230 10.52 -8.25 6.80
CA GLY A 230 9.36 -8.51 5.95
C GLY A 230 8.14 -7.63 6.22
N SER A 231 8.12 -6.78 7.25
CA SER A 231 6.91 -6.05 7.64
C SER A 231 6.43 -5.01 6.63
N GLU A 232 7.34 -4.22 6.07
CA GLU A 232 7.08 -3.10 5.17
C GLU A 232 6.53 -3.60 3.84
N VAL A 233 7.19 -4.61 3.26
CA VAL A 233 6.78 -5.19 1.97
C VAL A 233 5.58 -6.14 2.10
N SER A 234 5.38 -6.83 3.23
CA SER A 234 4.23 -7.75 3.39
C SER A 234 2.91 -7.00 3.45
N GLN A 235 2.85 -5.93 4.25
CA GLN A 235 1.63 -5.14 4.36
C GLN A 235 1.29 -4.48 3.01
N ALA A 236 2.29 -3.92 2.32
CA ALA A 236 2.10 -3.34 1.00
C ALA A 236 1.61 -4.39 -0.02
N LEU A 237 2.20 -5.58 -0.02
CA LEU A 237 1.78 -6.69 -0.89
C LEU A 237 0.31 -7.09 -0.63
N ILE A 238 -0.09 -7.25 0.63
CA ILE A 238 -1.46 -7.64 0.98
C ILE A 238 -2.46 -6.54 0.60
N ILE A 239 -2.13 -5.26 0.83
CA ILE A 239 -2.97 -4.13 0.43
C ILE A 239 -3.10 -4.09 -1.10
N ALA A 240 -2.00 -4.21 -1.84
CA ALA A 240 -2.03 -4.20 -3.31
C ALA A 240 -2.87 -5.37 -3.88
N ILE A 241 -2.74 -6.58 -3.31
CA ILE A 241 -3.60 -7.71 -3.66
C ILE A 241 -5.07 -7.42 -3.33
N SER A 242 -5.35 -6.79 -2.19
CA SER A 242 -6.73 -6.42 -1.81
C SER A 242 -7.34 -5.40 -2.79
N VAL A 243 -6.54 -4.43 -3.26
CA VAL A 243 -6.96 -3.48 -4.29
C VAL A 243 -7.21 -4.20 -5.62
N ILE A 244 -6.31 -5.10 -6.06
CA ILE A 244 -6.53 -5.92 -7.27
C ILE A 244 -7.84 -6.72 -7.13
N LEU A 245 -8.04 -7.42 -6.02
CA LEU A 245 -9.27 -8.20 -5.80
C LEU A 245 -10.52 -7.33 -5.85
N ASN A 246 -10.47 -6.12 -5.29
CA ASN A 246 -11.54 -5.13 -5.43
C ASN A 246 -11.77 -4.75 -6.89
N ASP A 247 -10.71 -4.41 -7.63
CA ASP A 247 -10.79 -3.96 -9.03
C ASP A 247 -11.34 -5.04 -9.96
N LEU A 248 -10.96 -6.31 -9.74
CA LEU A 248 -11.47 -7.44 -10.51
C LEU A 248 -13.00 -7.56 -10.42
N LEU A 249 -13.64 -7.13 -9.33
CA LEU A 249 -15.11 -7.19 -9.20
C LEU A 249 -15.83 -6.24 -10.16
N TYR A 250 -15.15 -5.19 -10.64
CA TYR A 250 -15.71 -4.17 -11.51
C TYR A 250 -15.39 -4.40 -13.00
N LEU A 251 -14.69 -5.47 -13.35
CA LEU A 251 -14.33 -5.74 -14.73
C LEU A 251 -15.39 -6.54 -15.48
N PRO A 252 -15.47 -6.38 -16.82
CA PRO A 252 -16.51 -7.00 -17.61
C PRO A 252 -16.20 -8.46 -17.96
N TRP A 253 -16.26 -9.33 -16.95
CA TRP A 253 -15.97 -10.76 -17.13
C TRP A 253 -17.10 -11.49 -17.86
N PRO A 254 -16.77 -12.38 -18.81
CA PRO A 254 -17.76 -13.19 -19.52
C PRO A 254 -18.35 -14.31 -18.64
N ILE A 255 -17.65 -14.68 -17.57
CA ILE A 255 -18.10 -15.68 -16.59
C ILE A 255 -18.61 -14.91 -15.39
N GLY A 256 -19.78 -15.30 -14.89
CA GLY A 256 -20.35 -14.66 -13.72
C GLY A 256 -20.86 -15.61 -12.64
N PHE A 257 -20.83 -15.11 -11.40
CA PHE A 257 -21.42 -15.74 -10.23
C PHE A 257 -21.89 -14.66 -9.25
N HIS A 258 -22.89 -15.01 -8.44
CA HIS A 258 -23.42 -14.16 -7.38
C HIS A 258 -23.02 -14.75 -6.03
N LEU A 259 -22.45 -13.93 -5.16
CA LEU A 259 -22.13 -14.32 -3.79
C LEU A 259 -23.04 -13.57 -2.82
N PRO A 260 -24.02 -14.24 -2.16
CA PRO A 260 -24.86 -13.59 -1.17
C PRO A 260 -24.04 -13.28 0.08
N VAL A 261 -24.00 -12.00 0.47
CA VAL A 261 -23.31 -11.50 1.67
C VAL A 261 -24.36 -10.97 2.65
N HIS A 262 -25.21 -11.88 3.13
CA HIS A 262 -26.30 -11.56 4.04
C HIS A 262 -25.80 -11.32 5.47
N LEU A 263 -25.32 -10.12 5.74
CA LEU A 263 -24.82 -9.71 7.05
C LEU A 263 -25.76 -8.69 7.70
N LEU A 264 -26.09 -8.89 8.98
CA LEU A 264 -26.88 -7.96 9.80
C LEU A 264 -28.21 -7.52 9.14
N GLY A 265 -28.91 -8.44 8.46
CA GLY A 265 -30.20 -8.15 7.79
C GLY A 265 -30.07 -7.45 6.43
N SER A 266 -28.85 -7.22 5.94
CA SER A 266 -28.59 -6.77 4.57
C SER A 266 -28.83 -7.91 3.58
N ASN A 267 -29.56 -7.67 2.49
CA ASN A 267 -29.70 -8.60 1.37
C ASN A 267 -28.67 -8.30 0.26
N ALA A 268 -27.45 -7.91 0.65
CA ALA A 268 -26.43 -7.53 -0.33
C ALA A 268 -25.85 -8.76 -1.02
N GLU A 269 -25.72 -8.67 -2.34
CA GLU A 269 -25.05 -9.67 -3.18
C GLU A 269 -23.84 -9.03 -3.86
N VAL A 270 -22.75 -9.80 -3.95
CA VAL A 270 -21.58 -9.42 -4.76
C VAL A 270 -21.70 -10.09 -6.11
N GLU A 271 -21.74 -9.29 -7.16
CA GLU A 271 -21.83 -9.75 -8.53
C GLU A 271 -20.46 -9.75 -9.21
N PHE A 272 -20.01 -10.92 -9.64
CA PHE A 272 -18.84 -11.04 -10.52
C PHE A 272 -19.33 -11.41 -11.91
N GLY A 273 -18.88 -10.71 -12.96
CA GLY A 273 -19.32 -10.93 -14.34
C GLY A 273 -20.78 -10.55 -14.58
N GLY A 274 -21.75 -11.20 -13.90
CA GLY A 274 -23.15 -10.81 -13.89
C GLY A 274 -23.82 -10.76 -15.27
N VAL A 275 -25.03 -10.20 -15.32
CA VAL A 275 -25.77 -10.02 -16.58
C VAL A 275 -25.02 -9.03 -17.48
N TRP A 276 -24.88 -9.34 -18.77
CA TRP A 276 -24.14 -8.52 -19.75
C TRP A 276 -22.65 -8.32 -19.46
N SER A 277 -22.03 -9.17 -18.63
CA SER A 277 -20.65 -8.96 -18.18
C SER A 277 -20.49 -7.62 -17.44
N ALA A 278 -21.50 -7.16 -16.69
CA ALA A 278 -21.47 -5.88 -16.01
C ALA A 278 -20.76 -5.90 -14.63
N GLY A 279 -20.70 -7.04 -13.96
CA GLY A 279 -20.17 -7.19 -12.59
C GLY A 279 -20.66 -6.09 -11.64
N MET A 280 -19.80 -5.68 -10.70
CA MET A 280 -20.08 -4.55 -9.79
C MET A 280 -20.03 -3.17 -10.47
N ALA A 281 -19.74 -3.11 -11.78
CA ALA A 281 -19.74 -1.85 -12.52
C ALA A 281 -21.13 -1.44 -13.04
N TYR A 282 -22.11 -2.36 -13.00
CA TYR A 282 -23.50 -2.11 -13.43
C TYR A 282 -23.58 -1.45 -14.82
N GLY A 283 -22.69 -1.83 -15.74
CA GLY A 283 -22.64 -1.31 -17.11
C GLY A 283 -21.93 0.04 -17.28
N SER A 284 -21.39 0.63 -16.21
CA SER A 284 -20.64 1.89 -16.25
C SER A 284 -19.24 1.69 -16.85
N LYS A 285 -19.04 2.18 -18.09
CA LYS A 285 -17.73 2.18 -18.76
C LYS A 285 -16.68 2.98 -17.96
N GLU A 286 -17.07 4.12 -17.41
CA GLU A 286 -16.19 4.98 -16.60
C GLU A 286 -15.65 4.24 -15.37
N LEU A 287 -16.50 3.43 -14.72
CA LEU A 287 -16.08 2.67 -13.53
C LEU A 287 -15.13 1.53 -13.90
N VAL A 288 -15.42 0.80 -15.00
CA VAL A 288 -14.49 -0.20 -15.56
C VAL A 288 -13.13 0.43 -15.87
N GLU A 289 -13.10 1.59 -16.53
CA GLU A 289 -11.87 2.28 -16.89
C GLU A 289 -11.05 2.72 -15.67
N ARG A 290 -11.71 3.20 -14.61
CA ARG A 290 -11.05 3.54 -13.32
C ARG A 290 -10.41 2.33 -12.64
N HIS A 291 -11.12 1.19 -12.60
CA HIS A 291 -10.58 -0.04 -12.01
C HIS A 291 -9.50 -0.68 -12.90
N LEU A 292 -9.60 -0.58 -14.23
CA LEU A 292 -8.50 -0.95 -15.15
C LEU A 292 -7.27 -0.08 -14.93
N PHE A 293 -7.44 1.23 -14.81
CA PHE A 293 -6.35 2.15 -14.47
C PHE A 293 -5.66 1.71 -13.18
N SER A 294 -6.41 1.42 -12.12
CA SER A 294 -5.84 0.92 -10.86
C SER A 294 -5.05 -0.38 -11.05
N LEU A 295 -5.59 -1.36 -11.79
CA LEU A 295 -4.91 -2.63 -12.08
C LEU A 295 -3.56 -2.43 -12.80
N TYR A 296 -3.47 -1.48 -13.72
CA TYR A 296 -2.22 -1.19 -14.44
C TYR A 296 -1.08 -0.77 -13.50
N PHE A 297 -1.41 -0.12 -12.38
CA PHE A 297 -0.44 0.26 -11.34
C PHE A 297 -0.25 -0.86 -10.31
N MET A 298 -1.33 -1.54 -9.90
CA MET A 298 -1.24 -2.53 -8.82
C MET A 298 -0.60 -3.86 -9.24
N LEU A 299 -0.77 -4.32 -10.49
CA LEU A 299 -0.18 -5.57 -10.94
C LEU A 299 1.36 -5.53 -10.94
N PRO A 300 2.03 -4.51 -11.54
CA PRO A 300 3.49 -4.41 -11.45
C PRO A 300 3.97 -4.14 -10.02
N LEU A 301 3.17 -3.45 -9.19
CA LEU A 301 3.50 -3.23 -7.78
C LEU A 301 3.53 -4.55 -6.99
N VAL A 302 2.51 -5.41 -7.15
CA VAL A 302 2.49 -6.76 -6.56
C VAL A 302 3.69 -7.57 -7.03
N ALA A 303 4.04 -7.49 -8.30
CA ALA A 303 5.22 -8.17 -8.85
C ALA A 303 6.53 -7.70 -8.18
N VAL A 304 6.75 -6.39 -8.08
CA VAL A 304 7.93 -5.84 -7.39
C VAL A 304 7.94 -6.24 -5.92
N CYS A 305 6.82 -6.05 -5.20
CA CYS A 305 6.74 -6.40 -3.78
C CYS A 305 6.96 -7.91 -3.56
N SER A 306 6.46 -8.78 -4.44
CA SER A 306 6.68 -10.23 -4.35
C SER A 306 8.14 -10.60 -4.59
N GLY A 307 8.79 -9.99 -5.59
CA GLY A 307 10.20 -10.22 -5.87
C GLY A 307 11.11 -9.70 -4.74
N PHE A 308 10.80 -8.53 -4.19
CA PHE A 308 11.54 -7.96 -3.07
C PHE A 308 11.31 -8.75 -1.77
N MET A 309 10.07 -9.16 -1.51
CA MET A 309 9.70 -10.01 -0.37
C MET A 309 10.54 -11.28 -0.34
N TYR A 310 10.84 -11.88 -1.48
CA TYR A 310 11.71 -13.05 -1.53
C TYR A 310 13.05 -12.79 -0.85
N HIS A 311 13.68 -11.63 -1.03
CA HIS A 311 14.99 -11.31 -0.44
C HIS A 311 14.90 -10.70 0.96
N ASN A 312 13.84 -9.95 1.24
CA ASN A 312 13.62 -9.27 2.52
C ASN A 312 12.96 -10.16 3.58
N TRP A 313 12.26 -11.23 3.20
CA TRP A 313 11.61 -12.14 4.15
C TRP A 313 12.62 -12.74 5.13
N TYR A 314 12.17 -12.94 6.37
CA TYR A 314 12.96 -13.45 7.49
C TYR A 314 13.80 -14.71 7.11
N PRO A 315 15.10 -14.74 7.45
CA PRO A 315 15.94 -13.61 7.88
C PRO A 315 16.25 -12.66 6.69
N ALA A 316 16.19 -11.34 6.86
CA ALA A 316 16.36 -10.41 5.74
C ALA A 316 17.81 -10.45 5.17
N ARG A 317 17.93 -10.35 3.84
CA ARG A 317 19.22 -10.12 3.14
C ARG A 317 19.36 -8.70 2.59
N VAL A 318 18.26 -7.96 2.56
CA VAL A 318 18.16 -6.59 2.03
C VAL A 318 17.11 -5.84 2.85
N PHE A 319 17.28 -4.54 3.02
CA PHE A 319 16.30 -3.66 3.65
C PHE A 319 15.63 -2.73 2.64
N PRO A 320 14.32 -2.45 2.81
CA PRO A 320 13.55 -1.63 1.89
C PRO A 320 14.00 -0.16 1.90
N GLY A 321 14.30 0.38 3.09
CA GLY A 321 14.44 1.81 3.33
C GLY A 321 13.09 2.56 3.28
N ASP A 322 13.13 3.84 3.60
CA ASP A 322 12.00 4.78 3.47
C ASP A 322 11.53 4.84 2.01
N THR A 323 12.45 4.65 1.05
CA THR A 323 12.12 4.67 -0.38
C THR A 323 10.96 3.74 -0.75
N LEU A 324 10.96 2.47 -0.28
CA LEU A 324 9.87 1.55 -0.64
C LEU A 324 8.54 1.97 0.02
N CYS A 325 8.58 2.44 1.26
CA CYS A 325 7.40 2.90 1.99
C CYS A 325 6.74 4.10 1.30
N TYR A 326 7.55 5.05 0.84
CA TYR A 326 7.05 6.23 0.12
C TYR A 326 6.45 5.86 -1.24
N VAL A 327 7.11 4.97 -2.00
CA VAL A 327 6.63 4.58 -3.33
C VAL A 327 5.37 3.74 -3.25
N THR A 328 5.30 2.77 -2.34
CA THR A 328 4.10 1.94 -2.14
C THR A 328 2.93 2.79 -1.63
N GLY A 329 3.16 3.63 -0.62
CA GLY A 329 2.15 4.55 -0.10
C GLY A 329 1.62 5.51 -1.16
N MET A 330 2.50 6.10 -1.97
CA MET A 330 2.09 6.97 -3.08
C MET A 330 1.33 6.19 -4.16
N ALA A 331 1.74 4.97 -4.50
CA ALA A 331 1.02 4.14 -5.47
C ALA A 331 -0.42 3.86 -5.01
N PHE A 332 -0.63 3.57 -3.73
CA PHE A 332 -1.96 3.42 -3.14
C PHE A 332 -2.77 4.71 -3.19
N ALA A 333 -2.18 5.84 -2.80
CA ALA A 333 -2.85 7.13 -2.84
C ALA A 333 -3.27 7.52 -4.27
N VAL A 334 -2.38 7.32 -5.24
CA VAL A 334 -2.63 7.55 -6.67
C VAL A 334 -3.84 6.77 -7.15
N VAL A 335 -3.88 5.44 -6.95
CA VAL A 335 -5.01 4.65 -7.44
C VAL A 335 -6.29 4.94 -6.66
N GLY A 336 -6.21 5.12 -5.34
CA GLY A 336 -7.38 5.44 -4.52
C GLY A 336 -8.01 6.78 -4.88
N ILE A 337 -7.20 7.78 -5.26
CA ILE A 337 -7.66 9.11 -5.65
C ILE A 337 -8.20 9.09 -7.10
N GLN A 338 -7.41 8.62 -8.07
CA GLN A 338 -7.80 8.69 -9.49
C GLN A 338 -8.91 7.71 -9.84
N ALA A 339 -8.97 6.54 -9.21
CA ALA A 339 -10.05 5.59 -9.43
C ALA A 339 -11.22 5.76 -8.46
N HIS A 340 -11.24 6.84 -7.66
CA HIS A 340 -12.36 7.25 -6.80
C HIS A 340 -12.82 6.23 -5.75
N PHE A 341 -11.95 5.32 -5.30
CA PHE A 341 -12.25 4.36 -4.23
C PHE A 341 -11.44 4.59 -2.94
N SER A 342 -10.94 5.81 -2.72
CA SER A 342 -10.13 6.19 -1.54
C SER A 342 -10.75 5.78 -0.18
N LYS A 343 -12.08 5.78 -0.06
CA LYS A 343 -12.78 5.27 1.13
C LYS A 343 -12.57 3.77 1.34
N THR A 344 -12.68 2.97 0.28
CA THR A 344 -12.40 1.53 0.30
C THR A 344 -10.93 1.28 0.59
N LEU A 345 -10.04 2.06 -0.03
CA LEU A 345 -8.60 1.98 0.24
C LEU A 345 -8.28 2.19 1.73
N LEU A 346 -8.89 3.19 2.38
CA LEU A 346 -8.70 3.42 3.82
C LEU A 346 -9.14 2.22 4.68
N LEU A 347 -10.14 1.44 4.25
CA LEU A 347 -10.52 0.20 4.94
C LEU A 347 -9.42 -0.87 4.82
N PHE A 348 -8.70 -0.94 3.70
CA PHE A 348 -7.54 -1.83 3.59
C PHE A 348 -6.36 -1.36 4.46
N PHE A 349 -6.33 -0.08 4.85
CA PHE A 349 -5.32 0.47 5.76
C PHE A 349 -5.69 0.32 7.26
N LEU A 350 -6.67 -0.50 7.64
CA LEU A 350 -7.11 -0.63 9.04
C LEU A 350 -5.96 -0.88 10.04
N PRO A 351 -5.02 -1.82 9.82
CA PRO A 351 -3.89 -2.01 10.72
C PRO A 351 -2.95 -0.80 10.81
N GLN A 352 -2.73 -0.11 9.69
CA GLN A 352 -1.92 1.11 9.60
C GLN A 352 -2.59 2.26 10.35
N ILE A 353 -3.90 2.44 10.21
CA ILE A 353 -4.72 3.41 10.95
C ILE A 353 -4.62 3.10 12.44
N PHE A 354 -4.79 1.84 12.84
CA PHE A 354 -4.68 1.43 14.25
C PHE A 354 -3.27 1.74 14.80
N ASN A 355 -2.21 1.38 14.08
CA ASN A 355 -0.84 1.67 14.49
C ASN A 355 -0.56 3.17 14.59
N PHE A 356 -1.06 3.96 13.64
CA PHE A 356 -0.93 5.42 13.64
C PHE A 356 -1.63 6.04 14.84
N VAL A 357 -2.91 5.71 15.06
CA VAL A 357 -3.71 6.23 16.19
C VAL A 357 -3.08 5.83 17.53
N LEU A 358 -2.64 4.57 17.67
CA LEU A 358 -1.93 4.11 18.86
C LEU A 358 -0.60 4.88 19.07
N SER A 359 0.12 5.16 17.98
CA SER A 359 1.39 5.89 17.99
C SER A 359 1.24 7.40 18.25
N CYS A 360 0.08 8.00 18.01
CA CYS A 360 -0.14 9.46 18.10
C CYS A 360 0.41 10.09 19.39
N PRO A 361 0.19 9.53 20.61
CA PRO A 361 0.75 10.14 21.82
C PRO A 361 2.28 10.23 21.80
N GLN A 362 2.98 9.28 21.18
CA GLN A 362 4.44 9.35 21.01
C GLN A 362 4.84 10.30 19.87
N LEU A 363 4.16 10.22 18.72
CA LEU A 363 4.49 11.02 17.54
C LEU A 363 4.30 12.53 17.77
N PHE A 364 3.28 12.92 18.53
CA PHE A 364 3.00 14.31 18.87
C PHE A 364 3.67 14.77 20.18
N GLY A 365 4.55 13.96 20.76
CA GLY A 365 5.37 14.35 21.92
C GLY A 365 4.64 14.39 23.26
N LEU A 366 3.43 13.83 23.37
CA LEU A 366 2.71 13.68 24.64
C LEU A 366 3.37 12.62 25.54
N VAL A 367 3.93 11.57 24.93
CA VAL A 367 4.66 10.47 25.57
C VAL A 367 6.08 10.46 24.98
N PRO A 368 7.13 10.18 25.80
CA PRO A 368 8.49 10.03 25.29
C PRO A 368 8.55 9.06 24.10
N CYS A 369 9.14 9.52 22.99
CA CYS A 369 9.30 8.74 21.77
C CYS A 369 10.78 8.42 21.57
N PRO A 370 11.21 7.18 21.86
CA PRO A 370 12.55 6.71 21.51
C PRO A 370 12.77 6.78 19.98
N ARG A 371 14.04 6.86 19.56
CA ARG A 371 14.40 6.83 18.12
C ARG A 371 13.94 5.53 17.46
N HIS A 372 14.18 4.39 18.11
CA HIS A 372 13.72 3.09 17.65
C HIS A 372 12.62 2.56 18.57
N ARG A 373 11.46 2.27 17.98
CA ARG A 373 10.27 1.72 18.69
C ARG A 373 10.02 0.24 18.39
N VAL A 374 11.00 -0.42 17.75
CA VAL A 374 10.97 -1.86 17.46
C VAL A 374 10.96 -2.68 18.75
N PRO A 375 10.48 -3.93 18.72
CA PRO A 375 10.56 -4.84 19.87
C PRO A 375 12.00 -5.02 20.38
N ARG A 376 12.14 -5.42 21.65
CA ARG A 376 13.44 -5.78 22.22
C ARG A 376 13.73 -7.26 21.89
N PHE A 377 14.89 -7.53 21.32
CA PHE A 377 15.35 -8.90 21.08
C PHE A 377 16.07 -9.46 22.31
N ASP A 378 15.76 -10.70 22.67
CA ASP A 378 16.45 -11.49 23.69
C ASP A 378 17.27 -12.62 23.02
N ALA A 379 18.59 -12.57 23.21
CA ALA A 379 19.53 -13.48 22.56
C ALA A 379 19.50 -14.90 23.13
N ASP A 380 19.17 -15.05 24.42
CA ASP A 380 19.17 -16.34 25.10
C ASP A 380 17.97 -17.19 24.68
N THR A 381 16.80 -16.55 24.54
CA THR A 381 15.55 -17.21 24.16
C THR A 381 15.24 -17.13 22.67
N ASN A 382 15.91 -16.23 21.92
CA ASN A 382 15.62 -15.89 20.52
C ASN A 382 14.16 -15.39 20.33
N LEU A 383 13.62 -14.70 21.32
CA LEU A 383 12.28 -14.12 21.33
C LEU A 383 12.32 -12.59 21.31
N LEU A 384 11.24 -12.00 20.81
CA LEU A 384 10.98 -10.57 20.90
C LEU A 384 10.06 -10.27 22.08
N HIS A 385 10.44 -9.27 22.86
CA HIS A 385 9.68 -8.75 23.99
C HIS A 385 9.22 -7.31 23.71
N PRO A 386 8.13 -6.85 24.34
CA PRO A 386 7.71 -5.46 24.23
C PRO A 386 8.84 -4.52 24.66
N SER A 387 9.23 -3.59 23.79
CA SER A 387 10.13 -2.50 24.17
C SER A 387 9.36 -1.43 24.94
N LYS A 388 10.09 -0.62 25.72
CA LYS A 388 9.50 0.34 26.66
C LYS A 388 10.00 1.77 26.38
N ALA A 389 9.14 2.74 26.71
CA ALA A 389 9.47 4.15 26.83
C ALA A 389 9.53 4.51 28.33
N ILE A 390 10.65 5.12 28.73
CA ILE A 390 10.94 5.46 30.13
C ILE A 390 10.64 6.94 30.36
N PHE A 391 9.96 7.25 31.47
CA PHE A 391 9.69 8.62 31.89
C PHE A 391 10.79 9.12 32.83
N MET A 392 11.66 10.01 32.31
CA MET A 392 12.67 10.69 33.14
C MET A 392 12.05 11.70 34.12
N LYS A 393 10.89 12.23 33.77
CA LYS A 393 10.07 13.12 34.59
C LYS A 393 8.65 12.58 34.64
N PRO A 394 7.88 12.83 35.71
CA PRO A 394 6.49 12.41 35.80
C PRO A 394 5.69 12.89 34.57
N PRO A 395 4.84 12.05 33.96
CA PRO A 395 4.02 12.45 32.83
C PRO A 395 3.06 13.58 33.21
N SER A 396 2.69 14.40 32.22
CA SER A 396 1.60 15.37 32.37
C SER A 396 0.29 14.67 32.71
N LYS A 397 -0.67 15.38 33.33
CA LYS A 397 -1.99 14.83 33.67
C LYS A 397 -2.71 14.25 32.44
N LEU A 398 -2.60 14.93 31.30
CA LEU A 398 -3.15 14.45 30.02
C LEU A 398 -2.48 13.15 29.58
N ALA A 399 -1.14 13.09 29.56
CA ALA A 399 -0.40 11.89 29.16
C ALA A 399 -0.72 10.70 30.08
N ALA A 400 -0.77 10.93 31.39
CA ALA A 400 -1.12 9.90 32.36
C ALA A 400 -2.55 9.39 32.17
N THR A 401 -3.51 10.28 31.88
CA THR A 401 -4.91 9.90 31.62
C THR A 401 -5.03 9.06 30.35
N VAL A 402 -4.41 9.52 29.25
CA VAL A 402 -4.38 8.78 27.98
C VAL A 402 -3.76 7.39 28.18
N LEU A 403 -2.61 7.30 28.85
CA LEU A 403 -1.95 6.01 29.10
C LEU A 403 -2.79 5.07 29.97
N ARG A 404 -3.47 5.58 31.01
CA ARG A 404 -4.38 4.78 31.82
C ARG A 404 -5.56 4.27 31.01
N ILE A 405 -6.15 5.09 30.14
CA ILE A 405 -7.21 4.67 29.22
C ILE A 405 -6.70 3.55 28.30
N LEU A 406 -5.56 3.75 27.64
CA LEU A 406 -4.95 2.73 26.78
C LEU A 406 -4.67 1.42 27.55
N SER A 407 -4.25 1.51 28.81
CA SER A 407 -3.99 0.36 29.67
C SER A 407 -5.27 -0.37 30.09
N ILE A 408 -6.36 0.35 30.35
CA ILE A 408 -7.70 -0.24 30.62
C ILE A 408 -8.15 -1.10 29.43
N PHE A 409 -7.95 -0.60 28.20
CA PHE A 409 -8.22 -1.36 26.98
C PHE A 409 -7.17 -2.44 26.67
N LYS A 410 -6.21 -2.67 27.57
CA LYS A 410 -5.11 -3.64 27.42
C LYS A 410 -4.28 -3.43 26.16
N LEU A 411 -4.18 -2.19 25.68
CA LEU A 411 -3.37 -1.82 24.53
C LEU A 411 -1.89 -1.64 24.92
N VAL A 412 -1.64 -1.28 26.17
CA VAL A 412 -0.30 -0.98 26.70
C VAL A 412 -0.15 -1.53 28.11
N VAL A 413 1.09 -1.84 28.51
CA VAL A 413 1.45 -2.18 29.89
C VAL A 413 2.19 -1.02 30.51
N LEU A 414 1.76 -0.63 31.72
CA LEU A 414 2.34 0.44 32.50
C LEU A 414 3.10 -0.13 33.70
N THR A 415 4.33 0.36 33.93
CA THR A 415 5.03 0.18 35.19
C THR A 415 4.76 1.40 36.06
N VAL A 416 4.12 1.20 37.21
CA VAL A 416 3.71 2.28 38.12
C VAL A 416 4.46 2.14 39.45
N HIS A 417 5.01 3.25 39.94
CA HIS A 417 5.60 3.31 41.28
C HIS A 417 4.49 3.16 42.35
N PRO A 418 4.77 2.63 43.56
CA PRO A 418 3.78 2.55 44.64
C PRO A 418 3.05 3.86 44.98
N SER A 419 3.67 5.02 44.69
CA SER A 419 3.04 6.35 44.83
C SER A 419 2.00 6.69 43.75
N GLY A 420 1.76 5.79 42.79
CA GLY A 420 0.80 5.97 41.70
C GLY A 420 1.36 6.68 40.46
N VAL A 421 2.65 7.05 40.45
CA VAL A 421 3.33 7.70 39.33
C VAL A 421 3.75 6.66 38.28
N ILE A 422 3.46 6.92 37.01
CA ILE A 422 3.87 6.06 35.88
C ILE A 422 5.36 6.26 35.62
N LEU A 423 6.13 5.17 35.65
CA LEU A 423 7.58 5.15 35.40
C LEU A 423 7.90 4.74 33.97
N GLU A 424 7.18 3.74 33.45
CA GLU A 424 7.41 3.19 32.11
C GLU A 424 6.10 2.82 31.45
N THR A 425 6.08 2.87 30.11
CA THR A 425 5.02 2.29 29.28
C THR A 425 5.67 1.43 28.19
N THR A 426 4.99 0.39 27.73
CA THR A 426 5.36 -0.24 26.46
C THR A 426 5.30 0.78 25.33
N ASN A 427 6.19 0.66 24.34
CA ASN A 427 6.17 1.52 23.16
C ASN A 427 4.83 1.38 22.42
N LEU A 428 4.30 2.50 21.94
CA LEU A 428 2.94 2.58 21.39
C LEU A 428 2.94 2.22 19.91
N THR A 429 3.14 0.94 19.60
CA THR A 429 3.09 0.41 18.23
C THR A 429 2.32 -0.90 18.19
N ILE A 430 1.73 -1.24 17.04
CA ILE A 430 0.97 -2.49 16.89
C ILE A 430 1.84 -3.73 17.11
N LEU A 431 3.15 -3.65 16.80
CA LEU A 431 4.10 -4.74 17.05
C LEU A 431 4.25 -5.01 18.55
N ASN A 432 4.43 -3.97 19.36
CA ASN A 432 4.48 -4.12 20.82
C ASN A 432 3.12 -4.53 21.39
N PHE A 433 2.03 -4.03 20.83
CA PHE A 433 0.68 -4.46 21.20
C PHE A 433 0.47 -5.97 21.00
N PHE A 434 0.90 -6.54 19.87
CA PHE A 434 0.83 -7.99 19.66
C PHE A 434 1.63 -8.76 20.72
N LEU A 435 2.84 -8.30 21.06
CA LEU A 435 3.67 -8.93 22.09
C LEU A 435 3.07 -8.80 23.50
N VAL A 436 2.38 -7.68 23.79
CA VAL A 436 1.63 -7.49 25.03
C VAL A 436 0.44 -8.45 25.10
N ARG A 437 -0.29 -8.63 23.99
CA ARG A 437 -1.54 -9.39 23.98
C ARG A 437 -1.35 -10.90 23.81
N LEU A 438 -0.39 -11.31 23.00
CA LEU A 438 -0.14 -12.69 22.58
C LEU A 438 1.12 -13.28 23.23
N GLY A 439 1.88 -12.46 23.97
CA GLY A 439 3.13 -12.85 24.61
C GLY A 439 4.37 -12.75 23.70
N PRO A 440 5.56 -13.00 24.27
CA PRO A 440 6.81 -13.01 23.51
C PRO A 440 6.81 -14.06 22.41
N MET A 441 7.33 -13.70 21.24
CA MET A 441 7.39 -14.61 20.09
C MET A 441 8.62 -14.31 19.24
N ASN A 442 9.04 -15.27 18.42
CA ASN A 442 10.12 -15.03 17.47
C ASN A 442 9.68 -14.03 16.37
N GLU A 443 10.66 -13.40 15.74
CA GLU A 443 10.42 -12.36 14.73
C GLU A 443 9.59 -12.87 13.54
N LYS A 444 9.89 -14.09 13.06
CA LYS A 444 9.14 -14.73 11.97
C LYS A 444 7.65 -14.88 12.31
N ARG A 445 7.32 -15.25 13.55
CA ARG A 445 5.95 -15.40 14.00
C ARG A 445 5.28 -14.03 14.15
N LEU A 446 6.01 -13.02 14.64
CA LEU A 446 5.48 -11.67 14.77
C LEU A 446 5.10 -11.07 13.40
N VAL A 447 5.95 -11.22 12.37
CA VAL A 447 5.60 -10.74 11.02
C VAL A 447 4.43 -11.53 10.43
N GLN A 448 4.33 -12.84 10.70
CA GLN A 448 3.15 -13.63 10.31
C GLN A 448 1.87 -13.15 11.01
N VAL A 449 1.93 -12.80 12.29
CA VAL A 449 0.79 -12.22 13.03
C VAL A 449 0.38 -10.89 12.41
N LEU A 450 1.34 -10.03 12.05
CA LEU A 450 1.06 -8.79 11.34
C LEU A 450 0.36 -9.04 10.00
N MET A 451 0.86 -9.99 9.20
CA MET A 451 0.23 -10.38 7.93
C MET A 451 -1.18 -10.94 8.12
N CYS A 452 -1.40 -11.81 9.10
CA CYS A 452 -2.73 -12.33 9.42
C CYS A 452 -3.68 -11.21 9.86
N CYS A 453 -3.20 -10.24 10.64
CA CYS A 453 -3.97 -9.06 11.02
C CYS A 453 -4.33 -8.21 9.79
N GLN A 454 -3.40 -8.04 8.86
CA GLN A 454 -3.63 -7.33 7.60
C GLN A 454 -4.65 -8.03 6.70
N ILE A 455 -4.54 -9.36 6.53
CA ILE A 455 -5.51 -10.16 5.79
C ILE A 455 -6.89 -10.08 6.46
N GLY A 456 -6.95 -10.24 7.78
CA GLY A 456 -8.20 -10.10 8.54
C GLY A 456 -8.82 -8.70 8.40
N GLY A 457 -8.00 -7.65 8.38
CA GLY A 457 -8.41 -6.28 8.08
C GLY A 457 -8.99 -6.14 6.68
N SER A 458 -8.37 -6.74 5.67
CA SER A 458 -8.89 -6.73 4.28
C SER A 458 -10.20 -7.51 4.15
N VAL A 459 -10.34 -8.67 4.82
CA VAL A 459 -11.61 -9.43 4.84
C VAL A 459 -12.71 -8.61 5.51
N LEU A 460 -12.40 -7.93 6.62
CA LEU A 460 -13.33 -7.02 7.28
C LEU A 460 -13.70 -5.85 6.35
N ALA A 461 -12.72 -5.27 5.64
CA ALA A 461 -12.95 -4.21 4.68
C ALA A 461 -13.92 -4.64 3.57
N PHE A 462 -13.73 -5.83 2.99
CA PHE A 462 -14.63 -6.40 2.00
C PHE A 462 -16.03 -6.65 2.58
N SER A 463 -16.12 -7.19 3.79
CA SER A 463 -17.39 -7.43 4.48
C SER A 463 -18.14 -6.12 4.73
N VAL A 464 -17.43 -5.07 5.15
CA VAL A 464 -17.99 -3.73 5.35
C VAL A 464 -18.43 -3.12 4.02
N ARG A 465 -17.57 -3.14 3.01
CA ARG A 465 -17.82 -2.51 1.71
C ARG A 465 -18.98 -3.17 0.96
N TYR A 466 -19.04 -4.49 0.94
CA TYR A 466 -20.00 -5.20 0.11
C TYR A 466 -21.19 -5.75 0.88
N GLY A 467 -21.00 -6.19 2.13
CA GLY A 467 -22.09 -6.70 2.96
C GLY A 467 -22.85 -5.61 3.73
N LEU A 468 -22.12 -4.67 4.35
CA LEU A 468 -22.69 -3.72 5.33
C LEU A 468 -22.88 -2.30 4.81
N ALA A 469 -22.35 -1.95 3.64
CA ALA A 469 -22.43 -0.57 3.13
C ALA A 469 -23.87 -0.07 2.99
N GLY A 470 -24.82 -0.97 2.69
CA GLY A 470 -26.25 -0.66 2.64
C GLY A 470 -26.88 -0.19 3.97
N LEU A 471 -26.24 -0.47 5.11
CA LEU A 471 -26.68 0.02 6.42
C LEU A 471 -26.30 1.49 6.66
N VAL A 472 -25.30 1.99 5.93
CA VAL A 472 -24.69 3.30 6.16
C VAL A 472 -24.91 4.23 4.96
N TYR A 473 -25.16 3.68 3.77
CA TYR A 473 -25.39 4.40 2.52
C TYR A 473 -26.60 3.80 1.77
N ASP A 474 -27.43 4.65 1.17
CA ASP A 474 -28.55 4.20 0.33
C ASP A 474 -28.07 3.60 -1.00
N GLY A 475 -28.57 2.41 -1.34
CA GLY A 475 -28.58 1.84 -2.70
C GLY A 475 -27.25 1.96 -3.47
N ASP A 476 -27.31 2.13 -4.79
CA ASP A 476 -26.16 2.21 -5.71
C ASP A 476 -25.24 3.44 -5.52
N ARG A 477 -25.43 4.26 -4.47
CA ARG A 477 -24.59 5.42 -4.16
C ARG A 477 -23.44 5.06 -3.22
N ARG A 478 -22.87 3.87 -3.37
CA ARG A 478 -21.84 3.28 -2.49
C ARG A 478 -20.43 3.71 -2.84
#